data_AF-A0A937XCZ3-F1
#
_entry.id   AF-A0A937XCZ3-F1
#
_cell.length_a   1.000
_cell.length_b   1.000
_cell.length_c   1.000
_cell.angle_alpha   90.00
_cell.angle_beta   90.00
_cell.angle_gamma   90.00
#
_symmetry.space_group_name_H-M   'P 1'
#
loop_
_entity.id
_entity.type
_entity.pdbx_description
1 polymer ?
#
loop_
_entity_poly.entity_id
_entity_poly.type
_entity_poly.pdbx_seq_one_letter_code
_entity_poly.pdbx_strand_id
1 'polypeptide(L)'
;EGIEQHHATGLMTYFLHKARRRDPQTPESEYRYPGPRPRSREAAILLLADQIDAASRSLDDPTPSRLQGVIKQVIEKRAKEGELDDSQLTLRDLAAVREAFVPILTALFRGRASGRIVYPRLEHVRGQTAGGSHQEPAAKVEG
;
A
#
# COMPACT_ATOMS: atom_id res chain seq x y z
N GLU A 1 -0.08 -9.98 -18.32
CA GLU A 1 0.29 -8.62 -18.80
C GLU A 1 0.64 -7.65 -17.66
N GLY A 2 -0.22 -7.43 -16.66
CA GLY A 2 0.06 -6.47 -15.57
C GLY A 2 1.37 -6.71 -14.79
N ILE A 3 1.77 -7.96 -14.55
CA ILE A 3 3.01 -8.30 -13.83
C ILE A 3 4.26 -7.84 -14.59
N GLU A 4 4.26 -7.88 -15.92
CA GLU A 4 5.43 -7.48 -16.71
C GLU A 4 5.52 -5.95 -16.84
N GLN A 5 4.38 -5.26 -16.88
CA GLN A 5 4.31 -3.84 -17.19
C GLN A 5 4.27 -2.92 -15.96
N HIS A 6 3.94 -3.44 -14.77
CA HIS A 6 3.75 -2.60 -13.57
C HIS A 6 5.02 -1.89 -13.07
N HIS A 7 6.21 -2.22 -13.60
CA HIS A 7 7.45 -1.48 -13.36
C HIS A 7 7.99 -0.75 -14.59
N ALA A 8 7.39 -0.96 -15.76
CA ALA A 8 7.81 -0.41 -17.05
C ALA A 8 9.34 -0.56 -17.26
N THR A 9 10.04 0.49 -17.71
CA THR A 9 11.52 0.50 -17.79
C THR A 9 12.19 1.16 -16.58
N GLY A 10 11.53 1.07 -15.42
CA GLY A 10 11.92 1.71 -14.18
C GLY A 10 13.34 1.34 -13.73
N LEU A 11 14.03 2.33 -13.15
CA LEU A 11 15.38 2.15 -12.62
C LEU A 11 15.35 1.63 -11.19
N MET A 12 16.10 0.57 -10.92
CA MET A 12 16.35 0.00 -9.60
C MET A 12 17.34 0.86 -8.80
N THR A 13 16.95 2.10 -8.49
CA THR A 13 17.83 3.17 -7.97
C THR A 13 18.67 2.76 -6.76
N TYR A 14 18.08 2.03 -5.80
CA TYR A 14 18.80 1.56 -4.62
C TYR A 14 19.98 0.65 -4.99
N PHE A 15 19.74 -0.31 -5.89
CA PHE A 15 20.74 -1.28 -6.31
C PHE A 15 21.80 -0.64 -7.20
N LEU A 16 21.41 0.26 -8.11
CA LEU A 16 22.36 1.05 -8.89
C LEU A 16 23.27 1.89 -7.97
N HIS A 17 22.69 2.60 -7.01
CA HIS A 17 23.48 3.41 -6.07
C HIS A 17 24.44 2.53 -5.26
N LYS A 18 23.98 1.37 -4.79
CA LYS A 18 24.82 0.39 -4.10
C LYS A 18 25.97 -0.13 -4.98
N ALA A 19 25.72 -0.36 -6.27
CA ALA A 19 26.72 -0.80 -7.23
C ALA A 19 27.74 0.31 -7.54
N ARG A 20 27.27 1.55 -7.76
CA ARG A 20 28.12 2.72 -8.03
C ARG A 20 29.04 3.11 -6.88
N ARG A 21 28.73 2.70 -5.65
CA ARG A 21 29.67 2.82 -4.52
C ARG A 21 30.90 1.91 -4.64
N ARG A 22 30.83 0.85 -5.45
CA ARG A 22 31.93 -0.10 -5.72
C ARG A 22 32.58 0.19 -7.07
N ASP A 23 31.77 0.49 -8.07
CA ASP A 23 32.22 0.84 -9.41
C ASP A 23 31.40 2.05 -9.94
N PRO A 24 31.96 3.27 -9.92
CA PRO A 24 31.26 4.45 -10.40
C PRO A 24 30.84 4.40 -11.88
N GLN A 25 31.47 3.54 -12.70
CA GLN A 25 31.18 3.41 -14.13
C GLN A 25 30.03 2.43 -14.42
N THR A 26 29.45 1.81 -13.39
CA THR A 26 28.33 0.87 -13.57
C THR A 26 27.19 1.53 -14.37
N PRO A 27 26.81 0.94 -15.52
CA PRO A 27 25.81 1.52 -16.41
C PRO A 27 24.40 1.34 -15.84
N GLU A 28 23.52 2.31 -16.11
CA GLU A 28 22.14 2.25 -15.62
C GLU A 28 21.33 1.13 -16.26
N SER A 29 21.67 0.75 -17.50
CA SER A 29 20.97 -0.27 -18.28
C SER A 29 20.92 -1.64 -17.58
N GLU A 30 21.95 -1.98 -16.81
CA GLU A 30 22.00 -3.22 -16.03
C GLU A 30 21.03 -3.25 -14.84
N TYR A 31 20.51 -2.08 -14.45
CA TYR A 31 19.63 -1.90 -13.30
C TYR A 31 18.24 -1.40 -13.70
N ARG A 32 17.87 -1.53 -14.97
CA ARG A 32 16.51 -1.21 -15.45
C ARG A 32 15.70 -2.48 -15.63
N TYR A 33 14.41 -2.39 -15.33
CA TYR A 33 13.48 -3.44 -15.72
C TYR A 33 13.43 -3.55 -17.26
N PRO A 34 13.30 -4.77 -17.81
CA PRO A 34 13.28 -4.99 -19.25
C PRO A 34 12.03 -4.39 -19.94
N GLY A 35 11.02 -3.99 -19.17
CA GLY A 35 9.73 -3.56 -19.69
C GLY A 35 8.85 -4.74 -20.14
N PRO A 36 7.86 -4.50 -21.02
CA PRO A 36 7.67 -3.28 -21.80
C PRO A 36 7.01 -2.13 -21.01
N ARG A 37 7.00 -0.93 -21.60
CA ARG A 37 6.17 0.18 -21.12
C ARG A 37 4.69 -0.21 -21.13
N PRO A 38 3.86 0.35 -20.23
CA PRO A 38 2.42 0.11 -20.23
C PRO A 38 1.79 0.51 -21.57
N ARG A 39 1.09 -0.45 -22.20
CA ARG A 39 0.46 -0.27 -23.52
C ARG A 39 -1.05 -0.03 -23.48
N SER A 40 -1.62 -0.01 -22.28
CA SER A 40 -3.03 0.30 -22.05
C SER A 40 -3.18 1.26 -20.88
N ARG A 41 -4.36 1.88 -20.79
CA ARG A 41 -4.69 2.77 -19.68
C ARG A 41 -4.66 2.03 -18.35
N GLU A 42 -5.16 0.80 -18.31
CA GLU A 42 -5.19 -0.05 -17.12
C GLU A 42 -3.77 -0.40 -16.64
N ALA A 43 -2.87 -0.77 -17.57
CA ALA A 43 -1.49 -1.09 -17.24
C ALA A 43 -0.74 0.14 -16.68
N ALA A 44 -0.99 1.32 -17.26
CA ALA A 44 -0.40 2.56 -16.76
C ALA A 44 -0.97 2.99 -15.40
N ILE A 45 -2.27 2.82 -15.18
CA ILE A 45 -2.89 3.05 -13.86
C ILE A 45 -2.31 2.06 -12.83
N LEU A 46 -2.08 0.80 -13.21
CA LEU A 46 -1.46 -0.20 -12.33
C LEU A 46 -0.02 0.17 -11.94
N LEU A 47 0.80 0.59 -12.92
CA LEU A 47 2.14 1.15 -12.68
C LEU A 47 2.07 2.34 -11.72
N LEU A 48 1.18 3.30 -11.96
CA LEU A 48 1.03 4.47 -11.10
C LEU A 48 0.59 4.06 -9.69
N ALA A 49 -0.35 3.13 -9.56
CA ALA A 49 -0.84 2.64 -8.28
C ALA A 49 0.27 2.04 -7.42
N ASP A 50 1.08 1.14 -7.98
CA ASP A 50 2.21 0.52 -7.31
C ASP A 50 3.22 1.57 -6.81
N GLN A 51 3.60 2.49 -7.68
CA GLN A 51 4.60 3.51 -7.38
C GLN A 51 4.10 4.55 -6.37
N ILE A 52 2.83 4.92 -6.46
CA ILE A 52 2.18 5.83 -5.51
C ILE A 52 2.07 5.16 -4.14
N ASP A 53 1.63 3.89 -4.04
CA ASP A 53 1.55 3.17 -2.77
C ASP A 53 2.93 3.06 -2.13
N ALA A 54 3.94 2.61 -2.89
CA ALA A 54 5.31 2.50 -2.40
C ALA A 54 5.88 3.85 -1.90
N ALA A 55 5.70 4.94 -2.67
CA ALA A 55 6.15 6.27 -2.28
C ALA A 55 5.38 6.85 -1.09
N SER A 56 4.09 6.54 -0.96
CA SER A 56 3.29 7.02 0.16
C SER A 56 3.66 6.34 1.48
N ARG A 57 4.14 5.09 1.44
CA ARG A 57 4.60 4.34 2.62
C ARG A 57 5.89 4.86 3.24
N SER A 58 6.68 5.65 2.51
CA SER A 58 7.89 6.28 3.04
C SER A 58 7.64 7.65 3.68
N LEU A 59 6.40 8.14 3.68
CA LEU A 59 6.03 9.35 4.41
C LEU A 59 5.89 9.06 5.91
N ASP A 60 6.59 9.83 6.74
CA ASP A 60 6.46 9.74 8.19
C ASP A 60 5.04 10.08 8.68
N ASP A 61 4.42 11.09 8.07
CA ASP A 61 3.07 11.55 8.38
C ASP A 61 2.29 11.86 7.09
N PRO A 62 1.45 10.92 6.61
CA PRO A 62 0.77 10.99 5.31
C PRO A 62 -0.52 11.83 5.38
N THR A 63 -0.37 13.13 5.64
CA THR A 63 -1.49 14.07 5.56
C THR A 63 -2.02 14.19 4.12
N PRO A 64 -3.30 14.57 3.90
CA PRO A 64 -3.85 14.71 2.54
C PRO A 64 -3.02 15.63 1.63
N SER A 65 -2.48 16.73 2.17
CA SER A 65 -1.63 17.66 1.42
C SER A 65 -0.28 17.03 1.02
N ARG A 66 0.36 16.26 1.90
CA ARG A 66 1.60 15.56 1.57
C ARG A 66 1.36 14.42 0.57
N LEU A 67 0.25 13.70 0.70
CA LEU A 67 -0.17 12.69 -0.26
C LEU A 67 -0.37 13.29 -1.65
N GLN A 68 -1.09 14.42 -1.76
CA GLN A 68 -1.22 15.15 -3.02
C GLN A 68 0.14 15.51 -3.64
N GLY A 69 1.08 15.98 -2.83
CA GLY A 69 2.44 16.29 -3.26
C GLY A 69 3.18 15.07 -3.82
N VAL A 70 3.18 13.96 -3.09
CA VAL A 70 3.85 12.71 -3.52
C VAL A 70 3.20 12.13 -4.77
N ILE A 71 1.87 12.08 -4.84
CA ILE A 71 1.16 11.57 -6.03
C ILE A 71 1.54 12.40 -7.26
N LYS A 72 1.52 13.74 -7.14
CA LYS A 72 1.92 14.63 -8.24
C LYS A 72 3.36 14.36 -8.68
N GLN A 73 4.30 14.24 -7.74
CA GLN A 73 5.70 13.96 -8.05
C GLN A 73 5.90 12.63 -8.78
N VAL A 74 5.21 11.57 -8.34
CA VAL A 74 5.29 10.25 -8.99
C VAL A 74 4.75 10.31 -10.41
N ILE A 75 3.57 10.90 -10.62
CA ILE A 75 2.96 11.02 -11.95
C ILE A 75 3.86 11.85 -12.88
N GLU A 76 4.34 13.01 -12.43
CA GLU A 76 5.21 13.89 -13.23
C GLU A 76 6.53 13.22 -13.58
N LYS A 77 7.12 12.46 -12.65
CA LYS A 77 8.34 11.69 -12.91
C LYS A 77 8.12 10.67 -14.03
N ARG A 78 7.06 9.86 -13.94
CA ARG A 78 6.77 8.81 -14.95
C ARG A 78 6.44 9.40 -16.32
N ALA A 79 5.69 10.50 -16.34
CA ALA A 79 5.43 11.24 -17.58
C ALA A 79 6.74 11.79 -18.20
N LYS A 80 7.62 12.38 -17.38
CA LYS A 80 8.90 12.93 -17.86
C LYS A 80 9.88 11.85 -18.36
N GLU A 81 9.82 10.64 -17.78
CA GLU A 81 10.60 9.48 -18.21
C GLU A 81 10.06 8.83 -19.50
N GLY A 82 8.90 9.28 -20.01
CA GLY A 82 8.24 8.71 -21.19
C GLY A 82 7.62 7.33 -20.94
N GLU A 83 7.45 6.93 -19.67
CA GLU A 83 6.93 5.60 -19.31
C GLU A 83 5.44 5.45 -19.60
N LEU A 84 4.72 6.56 -19.82
CA LEU A 84 3.28 6.57 -20.06
C LEU A 84 2.92 6.77 -21.54
N ASP A 85 3.90 6.97 -22.41
CA ASP A 85 3.70 7.40 -23.80
C ASP A 85 2.84 6.42 -24.62
N ASP A 86 2.98 5.12 -24.34
CA ASP A 86 2.29 4.05 -25.07
C ASP A 86 0.90 3.70 -24.48
N SER A 87 0.49 4.36 -23.39
CA SER A 87 -0.69 3.97 -22.61
C SER A 87 -2.00 4.66 -22.99
N GLN A 88 -1.94 5.66 -23.87
CA GLN A 88 -3.08 6.52 -24.26
C GLN A 88 -3.76 7.26 -23.09
N LEU A 89 -3.04 7.47 -21.97
CA LEU A 89 -3.48 8.35 -20.90
C LEU A 89 -3.32 9.82 -21.30
N THR A 90 -4.37 10.59 -21.11
CA THR A 90 -4.34 12.05 -21.31
C THR A 90 -3.97 12.77 -20.01
N LEU A 91 -3.59 14.04 -20.11
CA LEU A 91 -3.39 14.88 -18.92
C LEU A 91 -4.66 15.00 -18.04
N ARG A 92 -5.84 14.90 -18.65
CA ARG A 92 -7.12 14.84 -17.93
C ARG A 92 -7.23 13.55 -17.12
N ASP A 93 -6.84 12.42 -17.69
CA ASP A 93 -6.84 11.14 -16.99
C ASP A 93 -5.85 11.16 -15.82
N LEU A 94 -4.65 11.72 -16.01
CA LEU A 94 -3.66 11.87 -14.94
C LEU A 94 -4.17 12.76 -13.80
N ALA A 95 -4.90 13.83 -14.10
CA ALA A 95 -5.56 14.64 -13.09
C ALA A 95 -6.64 13.85 -12.33
N ALA A 96 -7.47 13.08 -13.04
CA ALA A 96 -8.48 12.23 -12.42
C ALA A 96 -7.86 11.14 -11.52
N VAL A 97 -6.77 10.51 -11.97
CA VAL A 97 -5.97 9.56 -11.16
C VAL A 97 -5.50 10.26 -9.89
N ARG A 98 -4.88 11.44 -9.98
CA ARG A 98 -4.41 12.17 -8.79
C ARG A 98 -5.53 12.40 -7.78
N GLU A 99 -6.68 12.92 -8.22
CA GLU A 99 -7.80 13.20 -7.32
C GLU A 99 -8.40 11.93 -6.70
N ALA A 100 -8.41 10.82 -7.43
CA ALA A 100 -8.92 9.54 -6.94
C ALA A 100 -8.03 8.90 -5.86
N PHE A 101 -6.70 9.02 -5.97
CA PHE A 101 -5.78 8.37 -5.03
C PHE A 101 -5.73 9.03 -3.65
N VAL A 102 -5.92 10.35 -3.56
CA VAL A 102 -5.86 11.09 -2.29
C VAL A 102 -6.81 10.53 -1.21
N PRO A 103 -8.13 10.38 -1.45
CA PRO A 103 -9.04 9.84 -0.45
C PRO A 103 -8.77 8.36 -0.13
N ILE A 104 -8.35 7.56 -1.12
CA ILE A 104 -8.01 6.14 -0.96
C ILE A 104 -6.84 6.00 0.01
N LEU A 105 -5.72 6.67 -0.26
CA LEU A 105 -4.54 6.62 0.60
C LEU A 105 -4.83 7.24 1.98
N THR A 106 -5.60 8.34 2.03
CA THR A 106 -6.01 8.95 3.31
C THR A 106 -6.81 7.96 4.16
N ALA A 107 -7.72 7.16 3.57
CA ALA A 107 -8.43 6.11 4.28
C ALA A 107 -7.49 4.99 4.75
N LEU A 108 -6.58 4.53 3.88
CA LEU A 108 -5.62 3.48 4.20
C LEU A 108 -4.66 3.86 5.35
N PHE A 109 -4.18 5.10 5.38
CA PHE A 109 -3.22 5.54 6.41
C PHE A 109 -3.88 5.99 7.72
N ARG A 110 -5.15 6.42 7.72
CA ARG A 110 -5.89 6.71 8.96
C ARG A 110 -6.01 5.49 9.87
N GLY A 111 -6.24 4.30 9.31
CA GLY A 111 -6.26 3.04 10.06
C GLY A 111 -4.89 2.59 10.58
N ARG A 112 -3.81 3.27 10.18
CA ARG A 112 -2.44 3.01 10.64
C ARG A 112 -2.07 3.85 11.87
N ALA A 113 -2.54 5.10 11.92
CA ALA A 113 -2.37 5.99 13.07
C ALA A 113 -3.27 5.56 14.25
N SER A 114 -4.46 5.02 13.97
CA SER A 114 -5.32 4.38 14.96
C SER A 114 -5.00 2.88 14.99
N GLY A 115 -4.02 2.49 15.79
CA GLY A 115 -3.51 1.12 15.82
C GLY A 115 -4.60 0.06 15.95
N ARG A 116 -4.55 -0.93 15.04
CA ARG A 116 -5.33 -2.17 15.00
C ARG A 116 -6.83 -1.97 14.75
N ILE A 117 -7.35 -2.71 13.77
CA ILE A 117 -8.77 -3.09 13.76
C ILE A 117 -9.01 -3.80 15.10
N VAL A 118 -9.69 -3.13 16.03
CA VAL A 118 -10.16 -3.75 17.27
C VAL A 118 -11.31 -4.65 16.85
N TYR A 119 -11.03 -5.94 16.70
CA TYR A 119 -12.10 -6.92 16.56
C TYR A 119 -12.99 -6.81 17.80
N PRO A 120 -14.32 -6.65 17.63
CA PRO A 120 -15.22 -6.66 18.77
C PRO A 120 -15.02 -7.98 19.51
N ARG A 121 -14.69 -7.91 20.80
CA ARG A 121 -14.66 -9.12 21.64
C ARG A 121 -16.05 -9.72 21.56
N LEU A 122 -16.14 -10.99 21.14
CA LEU A 122 -17.36 -11.76 21.24
C LEU A 122 -17.72 -11.83 22.72
N GLU A 123 -18.66 -10.99 23.15
CA GLU A 123 -19.25 -11.13 24.46
C GLU A 123 -19.94 -12.49 24.48
N HIS A 124 -19.49 -13.35 25.39
CA HIS A 124 -20.16 -14.60 25.65
C HIS A 124 -21.53 -14.23 26.19
N VAL A 125 -22.56 -14.39 25.36
CA VAL A 125 -23.94 -14.41 25.82
C VAL A 125 -24.04 -15.58 26.80
N ARG A 126 -23.83 -15.31 28.10
CA ARG A 126 -24.11 -16.28 29.15
C ARG A 126 -25.62 -16.49 29.11
N GLY A 127 -26.01 -17.61 28.50
CA GLY A 127 -27.36 -18.11 28.55
C GLY A 127 -27.84 -18.12 29.99
N GLN A 128 -28.94 -17.41 30.22
CA GLN A 128 -29.75 -17.58 31.41
C GLN A 128 -30.18 -19.05 31.46
N THR A 129 -29.60 -19.81 32.36
CA THR A 129 -30.19 -21.08 32.79
C THR A 129 -30.65 -20.90 34.22
N ALA A 130 -31.97 -20.92 34.35
CA ALA A 130 -32.68 -20.93 35.60
C ALA A 130 -32.49 -22.28 36.31
N GLY A 131 -32.42 -22.21 37.64
CA GLY A 131 -32.98 -23.25 38.51
C GLY A 131 -32.01 -24.26 39.11
N GLY A 132 -32.07 -24.41 40.44
CA GLY A 132 -31.79 -25.68 41.10
C GLY A 132 -30.73 -25.64 42.20
N SER A 133 -31.14 -25.23 43.39
CA SER A 133 -30.43 -25.50 44.64
C SER A 133 -30.31 -27.01 44.90
N HIS A 134 -29.09 -27.49 45.17
CA HIS A 134 -28.89 -28.74 45.90
C HIS A 134 -27.88 -28.51 47.04
N GLN A 135 -28.42 -28.55 48.27
CA GLN A 135 -27.67 -28.72 49.50
C GLN A 135 -27.30 -30.20 49.64
N GLU A 136 -26.06 -30.47 50.01
CA GLU A 136 -25.61 -31.79 50.46
C GLU A 136 -25.22 -31.68 51.96
N PRO A 137 -25.68 -32.58 52.84
CA PRO A 137 -25.55 -32.40 54.28
C PRO A 137 -24.18 -32.86 54.80
N ALA A 138 -23.74 -32.20 55.88
CA ALA A 138 -22.51 -32.44 56.60
C ALA A 138 -22.50 -33.80 57.34
N ALA A 139 -21.39 -34.55 57.21
CA ALA A 139 -21.07 -35.66 58.10
C ALA A 139 -19.88 -35.27 59.01
N LYS A 140 -20.17 -35.10 60.30
CA LYS A 140 -19.20 -35.10 61.40
C LYS A 140 -18.92 -36.55 61.80
N VAL A 141 -17.66 -36.94 61.96
CA VAL A 141 -17.25 -37.94 62.96
C VAL A 141 -15.84 -37.60 63.47
N GLU A 142 -15.77 -37.10 64.71
CA GLU A 142 -14.62 -37.25 65.61
C GLU A 142 -14.92 -38.44 66.53
N GLY A 143 -13.90 -39.24 66.87
CA GLY A 143 -13.93 -40.21 67.98
C GLY A 143 -13.80 -41.66 67.55
#